data_AF-A0A5C6FDB7-F1
#
_entry.id   AF-A0A5C6FDB7-F1
#
_cell.length_a   1.000
_cell.length_b   1.000
_cell.length_c   1.000
_cell.angle_alpha   90.00
_cell.angle_beta   90.00
_cell.angle_gamma   90.00
#
_symmetry.space_group_name_H-M   'P 1'
#
loop_
_entity.id
_entity.type
_entity.pdbx_description
1 polymer ?
#
loop_
_entity_poly.entity_id
_entity_poly.type
_entity_poly.pdbx_seq_one_letter_code
_entity_poly.pdbx_strand_id
1 'polypeptide(L)'
;MNQSQSNDPLHGITLKTILEYLVAEYGWEQLGDRININCFNDEPSINSSLKFLRKTDWARAKVERLYLNSISYDERHGKNKPETDAGQSETESAWDRARKKKK
;
A
#
# COMPACT_ATOMS: atom_id res chain seq x y z
N MET A 1 -11.38 -32.84 13.21
CA MET A 1 -9.95 -32.80 13.59
C MET A 1 -9.20 -32.00 12.52
N ASN A 2 -8.36 -31.06 12.97
CA ASN A 2 -7.50 -30.12 12.22
C ASN A 2 -8.12 -29.13 11.23
N GLN A 3 -8.66 -28.05 11.79
CA GLN A 3 -8.66 -26.73 11.15
C GLN A 3 -7.26 -26.12 11.29
N SER A 4 -6.29 -26.65 10.56
CA SER A 4 -5.01 -25.98 10.36
C SER A 4 -5.17 -25.11 9.12
N GLN A 5 -5.91 -24.01 9.27
CA GLN A 5 -5.90 -22.94 8.29
C GLN A 5 -4.46 -22.43 8.28
N SER A 6 -3.67 -22.87 7.30
CA SER A 6 -2.37 -22.29 7.01
C SER A 6 -2.63 -20.83 6.70
N ASN A 7 -2.41 -19.98 7.70
CA ASN A 7 -2.31 -18.55 7.58
C ASN A 7 -1.07 -18.26 6.73
N ASP A 8 -1.15 -18.46 5.42
CA ASP A 8 -0.20 -17.86 4.49
C ASP A 8 -0.49 -16.35 4.51
N PRO A 9 0.34 -15.51 5.16
CA PRO A 9 0.06 -14.08 5.35
C PRO A 9 0.08 -13.30 4.03
N LEU A 10 0.46 -13.97 2.93
CA LEU A 10 0.53 -13.44 1.56
C LEU A 10 -0.64 -13.88 0.68
N HIS A 11 -1.55 -14.74 1.16
CA HIS A 11 -2.68 -15.20 0.35
C HIS A 11 -3.78 -14.12 0.30
N GLY A 12 -3.77 -13.30 -0.75
CA GLY A 12 -4.81 -12.30 -1.02
C GLY A 12 -4.35 -10.84 -1.08
N ILE A 13 -3.03 -10.57 -1.02
CA ILE A 13 -2.54 -9.19 -1.13
C ILE A 13 -2.73 -8.72 -2.57
N THR A 14 -3.62 -7.75 -2.74
CA THR A 14 -3.91 -7.18 -4.05
C THR A 14 -2.90 -6.09 -4.41
N LEU A 15 -2.74 -5.80 -5.71
CA LEU A 15 -1.94 -4.66 -6.17
C LEU A 15 -2.36 -3.34 -5.52
N LYS A 16 -3.65 -3.21 -5.18
CA LYS A 16 -4.19 -2.08 -4.41
C LYS A 16 -3.57 -2.02 -3.01
N THR A 17 -3.60 -3.14 -2.28
CA THR A 17 -3.02 -3.25 -0.94
C THR A 17 -1.51 -2.95 -0.95
N ILE A 18 -0.79 -3.48 -1.95
CA ILE A 18 0.64 -3.21 -2.13
C ILE A 18 0.89 -1.71 -2.29
N LEU A 19 0.13 -1.06 -3.18
CA LEU A 19 0.29 0.35 -3.44
C LEU A 19 -0.08 1.20 -2.22
N GLU A 20 -1.18 0.87 -1.53
CA GLU A 20 -1.61 1.56 -0.30
C GLU A 20 -0.54 1.47 0.79
N TYR A 21 0.08 0.30 0.97
CA TYR A 21 1.19 0.12 1.92
C TYR A 21 2.39 1.00 1.54
N LEU A 22 2.82 0.97 0.29
CA LEU A 22 3.98 1.73 -0.16
C LEU A 22 3.75 3.24 -0.06
N VAL A 23 2.53 3.71 -0.33
CA VAL A 23 2.17 5.12 -0.18
C VAL A 23 2.13 5.52 1.30
N ALA A 24 1.67 4.63 2.19
CA ALA A 24 1.68 4.89 3.64
C ALA A 24 3.10 4.95 4.21
N GLU A 25 4.00 4.09 3.75
CA GLU A 25 5.39 4.01 4.23
C GLU A 25 6.28 5.11 3.64
N TYR A 26 6.20 5.36 2.34
CA TYR A 26 7.13 6.24 1.62
C TYR A 26 6.51 7.57 1.19
N GLY A 27 5.19 7.63 0.99
CA GLY A 27 4.53 8.75 0.33
C GLY A 27 4.74 8.80 -1.18
N TRP A 28 3.97 9.65 -1.86
CA TRP A 28 3.97 9.74 -3.33
C TRP A 28 5.27 10.31 -3.90
N GLU A 29 5.91 11.27 -3.23
CA GLU A 29 7.16 11.88 -3.68
C GLU A 29 8.29 10.84 -3.78
N GLN A 30 8.54 10.08 -2.69
CA GLN A 30 9.56 9.03 -2.71
C GLN A 30 9.24 7.89 -3.69
N LEU A 31 7.95 7.60 -3.89
CA LEU A 31 7.51 6.62 -4.89
C LEU A 31 7.83 7.11 -6.31
N GLY A 32 7.60 8.40 -6.60
CA GLY A 32 7.98 9.04 -7.87
C GLY A 32 9.48 9.03 -8.11
N ASP A 33 10.28 9.27 -7.08
CA ASP A 33 11.74 9.24 -7.17
C ASP A 33 12.27 7.82 -7.45
N ARG A 34 11.71 6.81 -6.78
CA ARG A 34 12.10 5.39 -6.97
C ARG A 34 11.57 4.81 -8.26
N ILE A 35 10.35 5.18 -8.62
CA ILE A 35 9.63 4.70 -9.79
C ILE A 35 9.18 5.94 -10.56
N ASN A 36 10.05 6.41 -11.46
CA ASN A 36 9.78 7.56 -12.30
C ASN A 36 8.64 7.28 -13.29
N ILE A 37 7.40 7.41 -12.82
CA ILE A 37 6.16 7.32 -13.59
C ILE A 37 5.31 8.55 -13.33
N ASN A 38 4.73 9.10 -14.39
CA ASN A 38 3.96 10.33 -14.31
C ASN A 38 2.76 10.23 -13.36
N CYS A 39 2.19 9.04 -13.14
CA CYS A 39 1.02 8.90 -12.27
C CYS A 39 1.31 9.21 -10.79
N PHE A 40 2.57 9.19 -10.35
CA PHE A 40 2.94 9.58 -8.99
C PHE A 40 3.25 11.07 -8.86
N ASN A 41 3.62 11.73 -9.95
CA ASN A 41 4.03 13.15 -9.96
C ASN A 41 2.89 14.11 -10.35
N ASP A 42 1.97 13.67 -11.23
CA ASP A 42 0.96 14.55 -11.85
C ASP A 42 -0.44 14.37 -11.21
N GLU A 43 -0.88 13.12 -11.03
CA GLU A 43 -2.15 12.78 -10.39
C GLU A 43 -1.99 11.65 -9.34
N PRO A 44 -1.29 11.92 -8.21
CA PRO A 44 -1.05 10.93 -7.17
C PRO A 44 -2.36 10.47 -6.53
N SER A 45 -2.93 9.39 -7.07
CA SER A 45 -4.14 8.76 -6.55
C SER A 45 -4.10 7.25 -6.76
N ILE A 46 -4.59 6.52 -5.77
CA ILE A 46 -4.62 5.05 -5.79
C ILE A 46 -5.34 4.53 -7.05
N ASN A 47 -6.47 5.13 -7.44
CA ASN A 47 -7.25 4.67 -8.59
C ASN A 47 -6.54 4.95 -9.94
N SER A 48 -5.94 6.13 -10.11
CA SER A 48 -5.21 6.47 -11.34
C SER A 48 -3.95 5.60 -11.47
N SER A 49 -3.20 5.44 -10.38
CA SER A 49 -2.05 4.55 -10.33
C SER A 49 -2.43 3.09 -10.62
N LEU A 50 -3.51 2.56 -10.05
CA LEU A 50 -3.94 1.19 -10.36
C LEU A 50 -4.34 1.01 -11.82
N LYS A 51 -5.04 1.99 -12.41
CA LYS A 51 -5.38 1.98 -13.83
C LYS A 51 -4.12 1.99 -14.71
N PHE A 52 -3.11 2.76 -14.32
CA PHE A 52 -1.82 2.81 -15.01
C PHE A 52 -1.03 1.51 -14.85
N LEU A 53 -0.89 1.00 -13.63
CA LEU A 53 -0.18 -0.25 -13.33
C LEU A 53 -0.85 -1.48 -13.97
N ARG A 54 -2.16 -1.42 -14.26
CA ARG A 54 -2.86 -2.45 -15.05
C ARG A 54 -2.51 -2.42 -16.54
N LYS A 55 -2.16 -1.26 -17.09
CA LYS A 55 -1.78 -1.09 -18.49
C LYS A 55 -0.28 -1.28 -18.73
N THR A 56 0.53 -1.03 -17.71
CA THR A 56 1.98 -0.97 -17.80
C THR A 56 2.61 -2.03 -16.91
N ASP A 57 2.79 -3.24 -17.44
CA ASP A 57 3.24 -4.40 -16.66
C ASP A 57 4.63 -4.22 -16.04
N TRP A 58 5.58 -3.58 -16.76
CA TRP A 58 6.91 -3.32 -16.20
C TRP A 58 6.86 -2.41 -14.96
N ALA A 59 5.90 -1.47 -14.90
CA ALA A 59 5.73 -0.58 -13.77
C ALA A 59 5.14 -1.34 -12.57
N ARG A 60 4.17 -2.24 -12.83
CA ARG A 60 3.64 -3.16 -11.81
C ARG A 60 4.74 -3.98 -11.16
N ALA A 61 5.59 -4.61 -11.97
CA ALA A 61 6.70 -5.41 -11.47
C ALA A 61 7.68 -4.61 -10.60
N LYS A 62 7.92 -3.32 -10.91
CA LYS A 62 8.74 -2.44 -10.05
C LYS A 62 8.08 -2.15 -8.70
N VAL A 63 6.78 -1.87 -8.69
CA VAL A 63 6.01 -1.63 -7.46
C VAL A 63 6.01 -2.87 -6.57
N GLU A 64 5.75 -4.05 -7.13
CA GLU A 64 5.79 -5.32 -6.40
C GLU A 64 7.19 -5.61 -5.83
N ARG A 65 8.24 -5.37 -6.62
CA ARG A 65 9.62 -5.53 -6.14
C ARG A 65 9.96 -4.58 -5.00
N LEU A 66 9.49 -3.33 -5.06
CA LEU A 66 9.69 -2.36 -3.98
C LEU A 66 9.00 -2.83 -2.69
N TYR A 67 7.80 -3.39 -2.81
CA TYR A 67 7.04 -3.93 -1.70
C TYR A 67 7.73 -5.11 -1.01
N LEU A 68 8.27 -6.05 -1.79
CA LEU A 68 9.05 -7.16 -1.23
C LEU A 68 10.30 -6.66 -0.49
N ASN A 69 10.94 -5.61 -1.02
CA ASN A 69 12.08 -4.99 -0.34
C ASN A 69 11.68 -4.32 0.98
N SER A 70 10.52 -3.65 1.03
CA SER A 70 10.03 -3.05 2.28
C SER A 70 9.64 -4.09 3.32
N ILE A 71 8.99 -5.19 2.94
CA ILE A 71 8.64 -6.26 3.88
C ILE A 71 9.90 -6.95 4.43
N SER A 72 10.86 -7.28 3.57
CA SER A 72 12.11 -7.93 4.00
C SER A 72 13.00 -7.02 4.86
N TYR A 73 12.83 -5.70 4.78
CA TYR A 73 13.45 -4.77 5.71
C TYR A 73 12.80 -4.86 7.10
N ASP A 74 11.47 -4.97 7.14
CA ASP A 74 10.68 -5.03 8.37
C ASP A 74 10.93 -6.34 9.15
N GLU A 75 11.01 -7.47 8.44
CA GLU A 75 11.32 -8.79 9.04
C GLU A 75 12.71 -8.82 9.70
N ARG A 76 13.71 -8.14 9.11
CA ARG A 76 15.07 -8.06 9.66
C ARG A 76 15.18 -7.09 10.83
N HIS A 77 14.30 -6.09 10.90
CA HIS A 77 14.27 -5.10 11.98
C HIS A 77 13.30 -5.45 13.12
N GLY A 78 12.70 -6.65 13.11
CA GLY A 78 11.89 -7.15 14.22
C GLY A 78 10.57 -6.39 14.45
N LYS A 79 10.13 -5.57 13.49
CA LYS A 79 8.87 -4.82 13.54
C LYS A 79 7.71 -5.67 13.05
N ASN A 80 7.52 -6.86 13.59
CA ASN A 80 6.38 -7.67 13.21
C ASN A 80 5.15 -7.27 14.03
N LYS A 81 4.33 -6.32 13.53
CA LYS A 81 2.88 -6.33 13.79
C LYS A 81 2.12 -5.50 12.74
N PRO A 82 1.12 -6.09 12.04
CA PRO A 82 -0.02 -5.33 11.55
C PRO A 82 -0.90 -5.03 12.78
N GLU A 83 -0.52 -4.02 13.55
CA GLU A 83 -1.38 -3.48 14.59
C GLU A 83 -2.39 -2.55 13.93
N THR A 84 -3.49 -3.14 13.47
CA THR A 84 -4.75 -2.39 13.29
C THR A 84 -5.31 -2.15 14.69
N ASP A 85 -4.68 -1.29 15.48
CA ASP A 85 -5.20 -0.81 16.76
C ASP A 85 -5.49 0.69 16.67
N ALA A 86 -6.69 1.04 17.13
CA ALA A 86 -7.22 2.37 17.11
C ALA A 86 -6.44 3.29 18.07
N GLY A 87 -5.80 4.35 17.58
CA GLY A 87 -5.17 5.30 18.51
C GLY A 87 -4.20 6.36 17.96
N GLN A 88 -4.71 7.27 17.12
CA GLN A 88 -4.30 8.69 17.03
C GLN A 88 -2.87 9.07 16.55
N SER A 89 -2.79 9.59 15.30
CA SER A 89 -2.04 10.81 15.01
C SER A 89 -2.72 11.60 13.89
N GLU A 90 -3.13 12.82 14.22
CA GLU A 90 -3.83 13.80 13.38
C GLU A 90 -3.07 14.14 12.08
N THR A 91 -3.48 13.55 10.98
CA THR A 91 -3.69 14.31 9.73
C THR A 91 -5.03 13.85 9.17
N GLU A 92 -6.07 14.67 9.38
CA GLU A 92 -7.39 14.47 8.78
C GLU A 92 -7.26 14.42 7.25
N SER A 93 -7.09 13.22 6.71
CA SER A 93 -7.15 12.99 5.28
C SER A 93 -8.60 13.15 4.83
N ALA A 94 -8.82 13.87 3.74
CA ALA A 94 -10.13 14.22 3.19
C ALA A 94 -11.07 13.03 2.91
N TRP A 95 -10.57 11.79 3.02
CA TRP A 95 -11.30 10.53 2.89
C TRP A 95 -12.24 10.21 4.06
N ASP A 96 -12.04 10.78 5.25
CA ASP A 96 -12.88 10.47 6.43
C ASP A 96 -14.21 11.27 6.46
N ARG A 97 -14.27 12.41 5.75
CA ARG A 97 -15.40 13.35 5.86
C ARG A 97 -16.65 12.91 5.10
N ALA A 98 -16.55 11.95 4.18
CA ALA A 98 -17.66 11.51 3.33
C ALA A 98 -18.58 10.44 3.95
N ARG A 99 -18.19 9.81 5.08
CA ARG A 99 -18.93 8.68 5.68
C ARG A 99 -19.96 9.08 6.73
N LYS A 100 -19.95 10.33 7.22
CA LYS A 100 -20.80 10.78 8.33
C LYS A 100 -21.80 11.87 7.91
N LYS A 101 -22.71 11.53 7.01
CA LYS A 101 -23.91 12.34 6.74
C LYS A 101 -25.11 11.47 6.35
N LYS A 102 -25.60 10.68 7.31
CA LYS A 102 -27.00 10.24 7.43
C LYS A 102 -27.19 9.51 8.76
N LYS A 103 -27.59 10.26 9.78
CA LYS A 103 -28.73 9.92 10.63
C LYS A 103 -29.35 11.22 11.12
#